data_AF-A0A2M8FFU3-F1
#
_entry.id   AF-A0A2M8FFU3-F1
#
_cell.length_a   1.000
_cell.length_b   1.000
_cell.length_c   1.000
_cell.angle_alpha   90.00
_cell.angle_beta   90.00
_cell.angle_gamma   90.00
#
_symmetry.space_group_name_H-M   'P 1'
#
loop_
_entity.id
_entity.type
_entity.pdbx_description
1 polymer ?
#
loop_
_entity_poly.entity_id
_entity_poly.type
_entity_poly.pdbx_seq_one_letter_code
_entity_poly.pdbx_strand_id
1 'polypeptide(L)' 'VRLRPILMTDIVGIIGLLPLALSVGEGTELLKPMAIAVIGGLVFGLLLVFLFLPALYFIFEKRKIKVVIARNPSVDG' A
#
# COMPACT_ATOMS: atom_id res chain seq x y z
N VAL A 1 -14.80 -0.54 2.35
CA VAL A 1 -14.36 -1.50 1.30
C VAL A 1 -13.11 -1.03 0.53
N ARG A 2 -12.25 -0.15 1.09
CA ARG A 2 -11.13 0.46 0.34
C ARG A 2 -9.76 -0.27 0.47
N LEU A 3 -9.56 -1.07 1.51
CA LEU A 3 -8.32 -1.84 1.74
C LEU A 3 -8.29 -3.22 1.05
N ARG A 4 -9.46 -3.73 0.66
CA ARG A 4 -9.59 -5.08 0.09
C ARG A 4 -8.78 -5.30 -1.19
N PRO A 5 -8.66 -4.32 -2.11
CA PRO A 5 -7.89 -4.51 -3.34
C PRO A 5 -6.38 -4.59 -3.12
N ILE A 6 -5.81 -3.82 -2.19
CA ILE A 6 -4.36 -3.75 -1.94
C ILE A 6 -3.85 -5.07 -1.34
N LEU A 7 -4.59 -5.63 -0.39
CA LEU A 7 -4.26 -6.94 0.18
C LEU A 7 -4.34 -8.03 -0.89
N MET A 8 -5.30 -7.93 -1.82
CA MET A 8 -5.47 -8.91 -2.89
C MET A 8 -4.28 -8.91 -3.86
N THR A 9 -3.79 -7.74 -4.25
CA THR A 9 -2.66 -7.63 -5.19
C THR A 9 -1.35 -8.15 -4.59
N ASP A 10 -1.10 -7.86 -3.31
CA ASP A 10 0.11 -8.33 -2.64
C ASP A 10 0.10 -9.85 -2.41
N ILE A 11 -1.06 -10.41 -2.03
CA ILE A 11 -1.22 -11.86 -1.91
C ILE A 11 -0.96 -12.55 -3.25
N VAL A 12 -1.47 -12.00 -4.36
CA VAL A 12 -1.21 -12.54 -5.71
C VAL A 12 0.29 -12.47 -6.05
N GLY A 13 0.95 -11.34 -5.76
CA GLY A 13 2.40 -11.19 -6.00
C GLY A 13 3.24 -12.17 -5.19
N ILE A 14 2.93 -12.32 -3.90
CA ILE A 14 3.60 -13.27 -3.02
C ILE A 14 3.39 -14.70 -3.52
N ILE A 15 2.16 -15.10 -3.86
CA ILE A 15 1.87 -16.45 -4.37
C ILE A 15 2.61 -16.74 -5.69
N GLY A 16 2.70 -15.76 -6.61
CA GLY A 16 3.41 -15.92 -7.87
C GLY A 16 4.93 -16.03 -7.71
N LEU A 17 5.50 -15.36 -6.72
CA LEU A 17 6.95 -15.36 -6.44
C LEU A 17 7.36 -16.45 -5.44
N LEU A 18 6.43 -17.00 -4.66
CA LEU A 18 6.65 -18.06 -3.68
C LEU A 18 7.32 -19.31 -4.27
N PRO A 19 6.86 -19.87 -5.42
CA PRO A 19 7.53 -21.02 -6.01
C PRO A 19 8.91 -20.66 -6.55
N LEU A 20 9.14 -19.43 -7.00
CA LEU A 20 10.47 -18.94 -7.43
C LEU A 20 11.44 -18.80 -6.26
N ALA A 21 10.96 -18.36 -5.09
CA ALA A 21 11.75 -18.24 -3.87
C ALA A 21 12.11 -19.62 -3.27
N LEU A 22 11.21 -20.59 -3.39
CA LEU A 22 11.39 -21.96 -2.89
C LEU A 22 12.07 -22.91 -3.89
N SER A 23 11.97 -22.63 -5.20
CA SER A 23 12.60 -23.42 -6.25
C SER A 23 14.12 -23.28 -6.18
N VAL A 24 14.76 -24.38 -5.80
CA VAL A 24 16.22 -24.56 -5.84
C VAL A 24 16.51 -25.46 -7.03
N GLY A 25 16.81 -24.86 -8.18
CA GLY A 25 17.18 -25.56 -9.41
C GLY A 25 18.41 -24.93 -10.02
N GLU A 26 19.24 -25.72 -10.71
CA GLU A 26 20.44 -25.23 -11.39
C GLU A 26 20.06 -24.05 -12.31
N GLY A 27 20.63 -22.87 -12.05
CA GLY A 27 20.28 -21.61 -12.73
C GLY A 27 19.40 -20.61 -11.96
N THR A 28 18.90 -20.94 -10.76
CA THR A 28 18.10 -20.00 -9.93
C THR A 28 18.92 -19.16 -8.94
N GLU A 29 20.25 -19.23 -9.01
CA GLU A 29 21.18 -18.56 -8.09
C GLU A 29 20.99 -17.04 -8.04
N LEU A 30 20.71 -16.40 -9.18
CA LEU A 30 20.36 -14.97 -9.26
C LEU A 30 18.89 -14.69 -9.01
N LEU A 31 17.99 -15.59 -9.41
CA LEU A 31 16.54 -15.38 -9.30
C LEU A 31 16.06 -15.45 -7.85
N LYS A 32 16.73 -16.25 -7.02
CA LYS A 32 16.42 -16.41 -5.60
C LYS A 32 16.55 -15.11 -4.79
N PRO A 33 17.70 -14.39 -4.81
CA PRO A 33 17.81 -13.11 -4.11
C PRO A 33 16.88 -12.03 -4.68
N MET A 34 16.63 -12.05 -6.00
CA MET A 34 15.68 -11.13 -6.64
C MET A 34 14.24 -11.35 -6.14
N ALA A 35 13.79 -12.61 -6.08
CA ALA A 35 12.46 -12.95 -5.58
C ALA A 35 12.27 -12.53 -4.12
N ILE A 36 13.28 -12.75 -3.27
CA ILE A 36 13.27 -12.34 -1.86
C ILE A 36 13.21 -10.80 -1.74
N ALA A 37 13.98 -10.08 -2.55
CA ALA A 37 13.96 -8.61 -2.56
C ALA A 37 12.60 -8.05 -2.96
N VAL A 38 11.96 -8.63 -3.99
CA VAL A 38 10.62 -8.21 -4.43
C VAL A 38 9.57 -8.49 -3.37
N ILE A 39 9.58 -9.67 -2.75
CA ILE A 39 8.65 -10.01 -1.66
C ILE A 39 8.82 -9.02 -0.49
N GLY A 40 10.06 -8.72 -0.09
CA GLY A 40 10.34 -7.72 0.94
C GLY A 40 9.84 -6.32 0.54
N GLY A 41 10.02 -5.93 -0.72
CA GLY A 41 9.55 -4.66 -1.28
C GLY A 41 8.03 -4.53 -1.30
N LEU A 42 7.31 -5.61 -1.64
CA LEU A 42 5.85 -5.65 -1.60
C LEU A 42 5.33 -5.46 -0.18
N VAL A 43 5.84 -6.26 0.77
CA VAL A 43 5.46 -6.16 2.19
C VAL A 43 5.76 -4.77 2.76
N PHE A 44 6.95 -4.22 2.47
CA PHE A 44 7.34 -2.88 2.91
C PHE A 44 6.47 -1.80 2.25
N GLY A 45 6.20 -1.91 0.95
CA GLY A 45 5.33 -1.01 0.21
C GLY A 45 3.90 -1.01 0.75
N LEU A 46 3.38 -2.18 1.14
CA LEU A 46 2.04 -2.30 1.71
C LEU A 46 1.95 -1.65 3.10
N LEU A 47 2.96 -1.84 3.95
CA LEU A 47 3.09 -1.11 5.23
C LEU A 47 3.20 0.40 5.00
N LEU A 48 4.02 0.81 4.04
CA LEU A 48 4.22 2.21 3.69
C LEU A 48 2.89 2.83 3.24
N VAL A 49 2.16 2.21 2.30
CA VAL A 49 0.86 2.70 1.84
C VAL A 49 -0.17 2.70 2.97
N PHE A 50 -0.22 1.67 3.80
CA PHE A 50 -1.15 1.62 4.94
C PHE A 50 -0.89 2.72 5.97
N LEU A 51 0.36 3.17 6.14
CA LEU A 51 0.71 4.28 7.01
C LEU A 51 0.56 5.64 6.30
N PHE A 52 0.91 5.70 5.02
CA PHE A 52 0.91 6.92 4.22
C PHE A 52 -0.49 7.37 3.83
N LEU A 53 -1.37 6.43 3.48
CA LEU A 53 -2.77 6.70 3.13
C LEU A 53 -3.55 7.40 4.25
N PRO A 54 -3.55 6.95 5.53
CA PRO A 54 -4.21 7.66 6.62
C PRO A 54 -3.50 8.97 6.98
N ALA A 55 -2.17 9.03 6.91
CA ALA A 55 -1.43 10.27 7.15
C ALA A 55 -1.80 11.36 6.14
N LEU A 56 -1.83 11.00 4.85
CA LEU A 56 -2.23 11.89 3.77
C LEU A 56 -3.71 12.30 3.92
N TYR A 57 -4.58 11.35 4.23
CA TYR A 57 -5.99 11.61 4.46
C TYR A 57 -6.20 12.60 5.60
N PHE A 58 -5.51 12.42 6.73
CA PHE A 58 -5.59 13.33 7.88
C PHE A 58 -5.15 14.75 7.55
N ILE A 59 -4.08 14.90 6.75
CA ILE A 59 -3.60 16.22 6.30
C ILE A 59 -4.63 16.88 5.36
N PHE A 60 -5.17 16.13 4.41
CA PHE A 60 -6.16 16.64 3.45
C PHE A 60 -7.51 16.94 4.11
N GLU A 61 -7.96 16.12 5.06
CA GLU A 61 -9.17 16.33 5.86
C GLU A 61 -9.10 17.66 6.61
N LYS A 62 -7.97 17.92 7.30
CA LYS A 62 -7.75 19.21 7.99
C LYS A 62 -7.81 20.42 7.06
N ARG A 63 -7.42 20.26 5.79
CA ARG A 63 -7.51 21.32 4.78
C ARG A 63 -8.91 21.48 4.21
N LYS A 64 -9.65 20.37 4.00
CA LYS A 64 -11.05 20.42 3.53
C LYS A 64 -11.99 21.02 4.57
N ILE A 65 -11.80 20.72 5.86
CA ILE A 65 -12.63 21.28 6.96
C ILE A 65 -12.51 22.82 7.02
N LYS A 66 -11.29 23.38 6.85
CA LYS A 66 -11.12 24.84 6.84
C LYS A 66 -11.83 25.54 5.67
N VAL A 67 -11.92 24.89 4.50
CA VAL A 67 -12.58 25.49 3.32
C VAL A 67 -14.11 25.39 3.40
N VAL A 68 -14.65 24.31 3.97
CA VAL A 68 -16.11 24.16 4.15
C VAL A 68 -16.64 25.13 5.21
N ILE A 69 -15.91 25.33 6.31
CA ILE A 69 -16.31 26.26 7.38
C ILE A 69 -16.20 27.73 6.92
N ALA A 70 -15.17 28.09 6.14
CA ALA A 70 -14.99 29.47 5.67
C ALA A 70 -15.99 29.92 4.58
N ARG A 71 -16.79 28.99 4.03
CA ARG A 71 -17.74 29.26 2.94
C ARG A 71 -19.22 29.20 3.36
N ASN A 72 -19.54 28.92 4.61
CA ASN A 72 -20.92 28.85 5.07
C ASN A 72 -21.29 30.00 6.02
N PRO A 73 -21.64 31.20 5.50
CA PRO A 73 -22.07 32.34 6.31
C PRO A 73 -23.60 32.42 6.54
N SER A 74 -24.35 31.32 6.46
CA SER A 74 -25.82 31.36 6.54
C SER A 74 -26.42 30.21 7.35
N VAL A 75 -25.91 29.98 8.56
CA VAL A 75 -26.56 29.12 9.57
C VAL A 75 -26.52 29.80 10.94
N ASP A 76 -26.69 31.12 10.97
CA ASP A 76 -26.96 31.86 12.20
C ASP A 76 -28.24 32.69 11.92
N GLY A 77 -29.38 32.12 12.28
CA GLY A 77 -30.68 32.79 12.30
C GLY A 77 -30.92 33.50 13.61
#